data_AF-A0A2D8ZUM7-F1
#
_entry.id   AF-A0A2D8ZUM7-F1
#
_cell.length_a   1.000
_cell.length_b   1.000
_cell.length_c   1.000
_cell.angle_alpha   90.00
_cell.angle_beta   90.00
_cell.angle_gamma   90.00
#
_symmetry.space_group_name_H-M   'P 1'
#
loop_
_entity.id
_entity.type
_entity.pdbx_description
1 polymer ?
#
loop_
_entity_poly.entity_id
_entity_poly.type
_entity_poly.pdbx_seq_one_letter_code
_entity_poly.pdbx_strand_id
1 'polypeptide(L)'
;MPISIPTDISSLSQLFLSRGIPTTDIGFYNHPGFLAAEREDVTFLEHYGAWVRARPRDPDYEDHVRAIVPKMAAVLAEEILRDGQLGVCIDAAMMLSKMLEEQGIWNYAAKGALSIGAPGLSSPTHFWLYDTEPAAGHAWIVAPPFEIVDVALKSQPYQRGEASYLPAALVSEAGRPIKPEAHEYVSAEIIAREYARRGTISRDLHFQIAPALKTVTSRFPSWEVSAGKATLRYAVGGVTLSDGATVYDITSRTWNGRSAGELYDHIVLPALSAPPGAS
;
A
#
# COMPACT_ATOMS: atom_id res chain seq x y z
N MET A 1 0.41 15.49 -22.27
CA MET A 1 1.13 16.03 -21.09
C MET A 1 0.73 15.18 -19.91
N PRO A 2 1.64 14.78 -18.99
CA PRO A 2 1.23 14.07 -17.79
C PRO A 2 0.24 14.95 -17.03
N ILE A 3 -0.96 14.43 -16.80
CA ILE A 3 -2.00 15.13 -16.05
C ILE A 3 -1.45 15.30 -14.63
N SER A 4 -1.38 16.55 -14.16
CA SER A 4 -0.98 16.83 -12.78
C SER A 4 -2.09 16.34 -11.86
N ILE A 5 -1.77 15.43 -10.93
CA ILE A 5 -2.69 15.01 -9.88
C ILE A 5 -2.91 16.21 -8.95
N PRO A 6 -4.16 16.73 -8.81
CA PRO A 6 -4.45 17.80 -7.88
C PRO A 6 -4.31 17.32 -6.43
N THR A 7 -3.95 18.23 -5.52
CA THR A 7 -3.77 17.91 -4.09
C THR A 7 -4.79 18.60 -3.19
N ASP A 8 -5.58 19.51 -3.73
CA ASP A 8 -6.63 20.22 -3.01
C ASP A 8 -8.00 19.62 -3.30
N ILE A 9 -8.87 19.65 -2.28
CA ILE A 9 -10.19 19.03 -2.34
C ILE A 9 -11.09 19.67 -3.40
N SER A 10 -10.92 20.96 -3.70
CA SER A 10 -11.76 21.68 -4.67
C SER A 10 -11.50 21.18 -6.08
N SER A 11 -10.23 21.14 -6.50
CA SER A 11 -9.82 20.63 -7.80
C SER A 11 -10.18 19.15 -7.98
N LEU A 12 -9.98 18.33 -6.93
CA LEU A 12 -10.38 16.92 -6.97
C LEU A 12 -11.89 16.76 -7.07
N SER A 13 -12.67 17.55 -6.33
CA SER A 13 -14.15 17.53 -6.41
C SER A 13 -14.62 17.88 -7.82
N GLN A 14 -14.07 18.93 -8.42
CA GLN A 14 -14.40 19.32 -9.80
C GLN A 14 -14.04 18.23 -10.81
N LEU A 15 -12.87 17.59 -10.64
CA LEU A 15 -12.44 16.48 -11.49
C LEU A 15 -13.46 15.33 -11.49
N PHE A 16 -13.87 14.87 -10.31
CA PHE A 16 -14.83 13.77 -10.17
C PHE A 16 -16.23 14.16 -10.62
N LEU A 17 -16.71 15.36 -10.24
CA LEU A 17 -18.03 15.87 -10.64
C LEU A 17 -18.14 16.03 -12.17
N SER A 18 -17.09 16.53 -12.84
CA SER A 18 -17.07 16.66 -14.30
C SER A 18 -17.18 15.32 -15.05
N ARG A 19 -16.90 14.21 -14.35
CA ARG A 19 -17.03 12.83 -14.84
C ARG A 19 -18.27 12.12 -14.30
N GLY A 20 -19.14 12.82 -13.58
CA GLY A 20 -20.33 12.23 -12.96
C GLY A 20 -20.03 11.20 -11.87
N ILE A 21 -18.89 11.32 -11.18
CA ILE A 21 -18.46 10.41 -10.12
C ILE A 21 -18.84 11.02 -8.76
N PRO A 22 -19.75 10.42 -7.98
CA PRO A 22 -20.05 10.89 -6.63
C PRO A 22 -18.89 10.57 -5.69
N THR A 23 -18.59 11.47 -4.76
CA THR A 23 -17.43 11.35 -3.85
C THR A 23 -17.83 11.25 -2.38
N THR A 24 -19.13 11.06 -2.11
CA THR A 24 -19.68 10.96 -0.75
C THR A 24 -19.40 9.61 -0.10
N ASP A 25 -19.30 8.58 -0.93
CA ASP A 25 -19.28 7.20 -0.46
C ASP A 25 -17.85 6.66 -0.48
N ILE A 26 -17.48 5.95 0.58
CA ILE A 26 -16.22 5.22 0.63
C ILE A 26 -16.20 4.21 -0.51
N GLY A 27 -15.04 4.04 -1.16
CA GLY A 27 -14.93 3.09 -2.26
C GLY A 27 -15.62 3.55 -3.54
N PHE A 28 -15.87 4.86 -3.73
CA PHE A 28 -16.46 5.38 -4.97
C PHE A 28 -15.64 5.08 -6.24
N TYR A 29 -14.41 4.55 -6.11
CA TYR A 29 -13.67 4.01 -7.25
C TYR A 29 -14.40 2.84 -7.94
N ASN A 30 -15.35 2.19 -7.26
CA ASN A 30 -16.23 1.17 -7.85
C ASN A 30 -17.35 1.77 -8.71
N HIS A 31 -17.52 3.10 -8.72
CA HIS A 31 -18.54 3.76 -9.54
C HIS A 31 -18.23 3.58 -11.05
N PRO A 32 -19.23 3.30 -11.91
CA PRO A 32 -19.00 3.05 -13.34
C PRO A 32 -18.22 4.16 -14.05
N GLY A 33 -18.44 5.43 -13.67
CA GLY A 33 -17.70 6.57 -14.20
C GLY A 33 -16.21 6.57 -13.82
N PHE A 34 -15.88 6.08 -12.61
CA PHE A 34 -14.49 5.94 -12.19
C PHE A 34 -13.82 4.80 -12.96
N LEU A 35 -14.48 3.63 -13.02
CA LEU A 35 -13.99 2.48 -13.77
C LEU A 35 -13.83 2.78 -15.27
N ALA A 36 -14.65 3.66 -15.84
CA ALA A 36 -14.48 4.13 -17.22
C ALA A 36 -13.23 5.00 -17.36
N ALA A 37 -13.02 5.95 -16.45
CA ALA A 37 -11.84 6.81 -16.45
C ALA A 37 -10.53 6.03 -16.23
N GLU A 38 -10.54 5.03 -15.35
CA GLU A 38 -9.39 4.14 -15.13
C GLU A 38 -9.06 3.29 -16.36
N ARG A 39 -10.08 2.76 -17.07
CA ARG A 39 -9.87 2.00 -18.32
C ARG A 39 -9.23 2.83 -19.42
N GLU A 40 -9.48 4.14 -19.43
CA GLU A 40 -8.85 5.09 -20.34
C GLU A 40 -7.42 5.47 -19.89
N ASP A 41 -7.21 5.62 -18.58
CA ASP A 41 -5.94 5.99 -17.96
C ASP A 41 -5.77 5.31 -16.60
N VAL A 42 -4.89 4.30 -16.53
CA VAL A 42 -4.61 3.58 -15.27
C VAL A 42 -4.04 4.48 -14.18
N THR A 43 -3.49 5.65 -14.53
CA THR A 43 -3.03 6.65 -13.55
C THR A 43 -4.17 7.46 -12.92
N PHE A 44 -5.42 7.15 -13.30
CA PHE A 44 -6.59 7.74 -12.67
C PHE A 44 -6.74 7.29 -11.22
N LEU A 45 -6.23 6.10 -10.86
CA LEU A 45 -6.20 5.56 -9.50
C LEU A 45 -5.57 6.53 -8.48
N GLU A 46 -4.51 7.24 -8.89
CA GLU A 46 -3.84 8.22 -8.05
C GLU A 46 -4.76 9.38 -7.62
N HIS A 47 -5.80 9.70 -8.38
CA HIS A 47 -6.74 10.74 -7.99
C HIS A 47 -7.60 10.32 -6.79
N TYR A 48 -7.93 9.03 -6.68
CA TYR A 48 -8.60 8.51 -5.49
C TYR A 48 -7.68 8.55 -4.26
N GLY A 49 -6.41 8.14 -4.42
CA GLY A 49 -5.42 8.28 -3.35
C GLY A 49 -5.26 9.73 -2.90
N ALA A 50 -5.22 10.69 -3.83
CA ALA A 50 -5.18 12.12 -3.52
C ALA A 50 -6.45 12.59 -2.78
N TRP A 51 -7.64 12.11 -3.17
CA TRP A 51 -8.89 12.39 -2.48
C TRP A 51 -8.88 11.93 -1.03
N VAL A 52 -8.49 10.67 -0.78
CA VAL A 52 -8.41 10.09 0.56
C VAL A 52 -7.49 10.92 1.47
N ARG A 53 -6.40 11.48 0.93
CA ARG A 53 -5.47 12.33 1.69
C ARG A 53 -6.02 13.74 1.94
N ALA A 54 -6.68 14.33 0.94
CA ALA A 54 -7.14 15.72 0.96
C ALA A 54 -8.49 15.92 1.63
N ARG A 55 -9.31 14.86 1.77
CA ARG A 55 -10.65 14.97 2.35
C ARG A 55 -10.58 15.53 3.79
N PRO A 56 -11.58 16.31 4.21
CA PRO A 56 -11.73 16.69 5.61
C PRO A 56 -11.82 15.45 6.50
N ARG A 57 -11.15 15.51 7.65
CA ARG A 57 -11.22 14.52 8.73
C ARG A 57 -11.54 15.28 10.01
N ASP A 58 -12.65 14.95 10.65
CA ASP A 58 -12.94 15.44 11.98
C ASP A 58 -12.23 14.57 13.04
N PRO A 59 -12.10 15.06 14.28
CA PRO A 59 -11.44 14.31 15.35
C PRO A 59 -12.09 12.96 15.66
N ASP A 60 -13.42 12.85 15.61
CA ASP A 60 -14.14 11.61 15.91
C ASP A 60 -13.80 10.52 14.89
N TYR A 61 -13.72 10.89 13.61
CA TYR A 61 -13.24 10.01 12.55
C TYR A 61 -11.78 9.58 12.79
N GLU A 62 -10.88 10.50 13.14
CA GLU A 62 -9.48 10.12 13.38
C GLU A 62 -9.32 9.19 14.59
N ASP A 63 -10.07 9.43 15.67
CA ASP A 63 -10.07 8.57 16.85
C ASP A 63 -10.62 7.17 16.53
N HIS A 64 -11.67 7.09 15.72
CA HIS A 64 -12.19 5.83 15.19
C HIS A 64 -11.12 5.08 14.38
N VAL A 65 -10.44 5.75 13.45
CA VAL A 65 -9.36 5.13 12.66
C VAL A 65 -8.23 4.63 13.56
N ARG A 66 -7.77 5.43 14.54
CA ARG A 66 -6.73 5.05 15.50
C ARG A 66 -7.13 3.86 16.37
N ALA A 67 -8.41 3.71 16.68
CA ALA A 67 -8.91 2.59 17.47
C ALA A 67 -9.02 1.28 16.66
N ILE A 68 -9.43 1.34 15.39
CA ILE A 68 -9.76 0.17 14.58
C ILE A 68 -8.56 -0.37 13.80
N VAL A 69 -7.80 0.50 13.11
CA VAL A 69 -6.74 0.08 12.18
C VAL A 69 -5.69 -0.82 12.86
N PRO A 70 -5.12 -0.47 14.03
CA PRO A 70 -4.10 -1.32 14.66
C PRO A 70 -4.64 -2.70 15.07
N LYS A 71 -5.88 -2.78 15.55
CA LYS A 71 -6.51 -4.04 15.96
C LYS A 71 -6.72 -4.95 14.75
N MET A 72 -7.32 -4.41 13.68
CA MET A 72 -7.56 -5.16 12.46
C MET A 72 -6.26 -5.63 11.82
N ALA A 73 -5.24 -4.77 11.78
CA ALA A 73 -3.93 -5.11 11.24
C ALA A 73 -3.27 -6.26 12.03
N ALA A 74 -3.34 -6.22 13.36
CA ALA A 74 -2.78 -7.28 14.20
C ALA A 74 -3.48 -8.63 13.96
N VAL A 75 -4.81 -8.64 13.98
CA VAL A 75 -5.63 -9.86 13.76
C VAL A 75 -5.34 -10.47 12.38
N LEU A 76 -5.34 -9.65 11.33
CA LEU A 76 -5.08 -10.14 9.98
C LEU A 76 -3.65 -10.64 9.81
N ALA A 77 -2.66 -9.94 10.34
CA ALA A 77 -1.28 -10.38 10.25
C ALA A 77 -1.05 -11.73 10.95
N GLU A 78 -1.71 -11.97 12.09
CA GLU A 78 -1.67 -13.28 12.74
C GLU A 78 -2.30 -14.38 11.87
N GLU A 79 -3.46 -14.13 11.27
CA GLU A 79 -4.12 -15.10 10.40
C GLU A 79 -3.29 -15.41 9.14
N ILE A 80 -2.72 -14.39 8.53
CA ILE A 80 -1.80 -14.53 7.38
C ILE A 80 -0.57 -15.35 7.77
N LEU A 81 0.01 -15.11 8.95
CA LEU A 81 1.16 -15.87 9.44
C LEU A 81 0.81 -17.33 9.74
N ARG A 82 -0.39 -17.59 10.29
CA ARG A 82 -0.87 -18.95 10.57
C ARG A 82 -1.12 -19.76 9.30
N ASP A 83 -1.61 -19.10 8.26
CA ASP A 83 -1.82 -19.72 6.94
C ASP A 83 -0.49 -20.18 6.32
N GLY A 84 0.53 -19.32 6.41
CA GLY A 84 1.89 -19.64 5.98
C GLY A 84 2.16 -19.43 4.48
N GLN A 85 1.16 -19.01 3.70
CA GLN A 85 1.38 -18.52 2.33
C GLN A 85 2.32 -17.31 2.32
N LEU A 86 3.20 -17.26 1.30
CA LEU A 86 4.20 -16.21 1.13
C LEU A 86 3.92 -15.36 -0.11
N GLY A 87 4.45 -14.14 -0.14
CA GLY A 87 4.36 -13.25 -1.31
C GLY A 87 2.95 -12.72 -1.53
N VAL A 88 2.24 -12.43 -0.44
CA VAL A 88 0.80 -12.15 -0.45
C VAL A 88 0.46 -10.66 -0.28
N CYS A 89 1.43 -9.76 -0.49
CA CYS A 89 1.27 -8.34 -0.13
C CYS A 89 0.09 -7.66 -0.84
N ILE A 90 -0.12 -7.94 -2.13
CA ILE A 90 -1.24 -7.38 -2.89
C ILE A 90 -2.57 -7.95 -2.38
N ASP A 91 -2.72 -9.27 -2.31
CA ASP A 91 -3.96 -9.92 -1.85
C ASP A 91 -4.34 -9.46 -0.43
N ALA A 92 -3.36 -9.40 0.47
CA ALA A 92 -3.57 -8.96 1.84
C ALA A 92 -3.94 -7.47 1.92
N ALA A 93 -3.31 -6.60 1.11
CA ALA A 93 -3.66 -5.19 1.04
C ALA A 93 -5.09 -5.00 0.50
N MET A 94 -5.49 -5.71 -0.56
CA MET A 94 -6.84 -5.60 -1.12
C MET A 94 -7.90 -6.06 -0.12
N MET A 95 -7.66 -7.19 0.54
CA MET A 95 -8.53 -7.69 1.61
C MET A 95 -8.66 -6.68 2.75
N LEU A 96 -7.54 -6.20 3.30
CA LEU A 96 -7.55 -5.22 4.38
C LEU A 96 -8.24 -3.91 3.95
N SER A 97 -8.01 -3.45 2.71
CA SER A 97 -8.65 -2.26 2.16
C SER A 97 -10.17 -2.36 2.28
N LYS A 98 -10.76 -3.47 1.81
CA LYS A 98 -12.20 -3.69 1.89
C LYS A 98 -12.74 -3.84 3.29
N MET A 99 -12.04 -4.54 4.17
CA MET A 99 -12.45 -4.65 5.57
C MET A 99 -12.45 -3.30 6.29
N LEU A 100 -11.54 -2.40 5.94
CA LEU A 100 -11.53 -1.02 6.43
C LEU A 100 -12.69 -0.20 5.86
N GLU A 101 -13.04 -0.38 4.59
CA GLU A 101 -14.21 0.27 3.99
C GLU A 101 -15.51 -0.11 4.72
N GLU A 102 -15.69 -1.39 5.05
CA GLU A 102 -16.82 -1.88 5.85
C GLU A 102 -16.86 -1.28 7.28
N GLN A 103 -15.70 -0.83 7.78
CA GLN A 103 -15.61 -0.09 9.06
C GLN A 103 -15.74 1.43 8.89
N GLY A 104 -16.13 1.92 7.72
CA GLY A 104 -16.27 3.35 7.46
C GLY A 104 -14.94 4.10 7.36
N ILE A 105 -13.84 3.41 7.03
CA ILE A 105 -12.49 3.99 7.00
C ILE A 105 -12.03 4.20 5.55
N TRP A 106 -11.86 5.46 5.17
CA TRP A 106 -11.25 5.86 3.91
C TRP A 106 -9.78 5.44 3.86
N ASN A 107 -9.44 4.67 2.84
CA ASN A 107 -8.09 4.15 2.65
C ASN A 107 -7.79 3.96 1.15
N TYR A 108 -6.53 3.74 0.82
CA TYR A 108 -6.09 3.24 -0.49
C TYR A 108 -4.87 2.34 -0.30
N ALA A 109 -4.59 1.44 -1.26
CA ALA A 109 -3.33 0.72 -1.26
C ALA A 109 -2.27 1.49 -2.06
N ALA A 110 -1.14 1.74 -1.42
CA ALA A 110 0.07 2.15 -2.13
C ALA A 110 0.75 0.90 -2.69
N LYS A 111 1.24 1.00 -3.93
CA LYS A 111 2.16 0.04 -4.52
C LYS A 111 3.51 0.71 -4.75
N GLY A 112 4.61 -0.01 -4.59
CA GLY A 112 5.93 0.59 -4.68
C GLY A 112 7.05 -0.41 -4.52
N ALA A 113 8.18 0.07 -4.00
CA ALA A 113 9.32 -0.74 -3.63
C ALA A 113 9.55 -0.69 -2.12
N LEU A 114 10.22 -1.71 -1.58
CA LEU A 114 10.56 -1.81 -0.17
C LEU A 114 12.03 -2.18 -0.03
N SER A 115 12.77 -1.46 0.81
CA SER A 115 14.12 -1.83 1.23
C SER A 115 14.17 -2.10 2.73
N ILE A 116 14.79 -3.22 3.11
CA ILE A 116 14.89 -3.69 4.50
C ILE A 116 16.35 -3.79 4.89
N GLY A 117 16.78 -2.92 5.80
CA GLY A 117 18.09 -3.00 6.45
C GLY A 117 17.96 -3.52 7.88
N ALA A 118 18.89 -4.38 8.30
CA ALA A 118 19.01 -4.78 9.70
C ALA A 118 20.48 -5.14 10.01
N PRO A 119 20.95 -5.02 11.26
CA PRO A 119 22.35 -5.28 11.62
C PRO A 119 22.87 -6.69 11.27
N GLY A 120 21.99 -7.69 11.19
CA GLY A 120 22.36 -9.06 10.82
C GLY A 120 22.36 -9.32 9.30
N LEU A 121 21.95 -8.37 8.48
CA LEU A 121 21.96 -8.50 7.02
C LEU A 121 23.25 -7.90 6.45
N SER A 122 23.93 -8.66 5.60
CA SER A 122 25.15 -8.19 4.92
C SER A 122 24.90 -7.08 3.90
N SER A 123 23.67 -6.98 3.41
CA SER A 123 23.17 -5.93 2.53
C SER A 123 21.66 -5.80 2.71
N PRO A 124 21.04 -4.64 2.40
CA PRO A 124 19.60 -4.52 2.43
C PRO A 124 18.91 -5.57 1.53
N THR A 125 17.75 -6.06 1.97
CA THR A 125 16.85 -6.84 1.12
C THR A 125 15.95 -5.88 0.39
N HIS A 126 15.81 -6.05 -0.93
CA HIS A 126 15.01 -5.19 -1.77
C HIS A 126 13.86 -5.96 -2.40
N PHE A 127 12.70 -5.31 -2.43
CA PHE A 127 11.61 -5.66 -3.32
C PHE A 127 11.46 -4.52 -4.32
N TRP A 128 12.03 -4.72 -5.52
CA TRP A 128 12.10 -3.68 -6.54
C TRP A 128 10.79 -3.56 -7.31
N LEU A 129 10.47 -2.34 -7.74
CA LEU A 129 9.33 -2.07 -8.62
C LEU A 129 9.67 -2.37 -10.09
N TYR A 130 10.94 -2.21 -10.46
CA TYR A 130 11.46 -2.51 -11.79
C TYR A 130 12.57 -3.55 -11.66
N ASP A 131 12.27 -4.77 -12.09
CA ASP A 131 13.20 -5.90 -12.05
C ASP A 131 13.20 -6.66 -13.38
N THR A 132 14.17 -7.55 -13.58
CA THR A 132 14.30 -8.37 -14.79
C THR A 132 13.19 -9.41 -14.90
N GLU A 133 12.64 -9.85 -13.77
CA GLU A 133 11.39 -10.58 -13.68
C GLU A 133 10.30 -9.66 -13.14
N PRO A 134 9.21 -9.40 -13.90
CA PRO A 134 8.14 -8.55 -13.42
C PRO A 134 7.52 -9.09 -12.12
N ALA A 135 7.72 -8.36 -11.03
CA ALA A 135 7.09 -8.60 -9.74
C ALA A 135 6.45 -7.29 -9.26
N ALA A 136 5.35 -7.39 -8.51
CA ALA A 136 4.91 -6.28 -7.70
C ALA A 136 5.95 -6.08 -6.60
N GLY A 137 6.64 -4.92 -6.57
CA GLY A 137 7.68 -4.67 -5.56
C GLY A 137 7.11 -4.87 -4.16
N HIS A 138 6.22 -3.99 -3.72
CA HIS A 138 5.51 -4.20 -2.46
C HIS A 138 4.21 -3.40 -2.43
N ALA A 139 3.25 -3.83 -1.61
CA ALA A 139 2.00 -3.13 -1.40
C ALA A 139 1.63 -3.04 0.08
N TRP A 140 1.08 -1.90 0.47
CA TRP A 140 0.63 -1.60 1.82
C TRP A 140 -0.55 -0.64 1.79
N ILE A 141 -1.27 -0.55 2.90
CA ILE A 141 -2.43 0.33 3.02
C ILE A 141 -2.03 1.67 3.61
N VAL A 142 -2.62 2.73 3.07
CA VAL A 142 -2.64 4.07 3.63
C VAL A 142 -4.07 4.36 4.09
N ALA A 143 -4.25 4.52 5.40
CA ALA A 143 -5.53 4.80 6.05
C ALA A 143 -5.34 5.97 7.02
N PRO A 144 -5.38 7.23 6.53
CA PRO A 144 -4.98 8.38 7.32
C PRO A 144 -5.71 8.46 8.68
N PRO A 145 -4.98 8.67 9.79
CA PRO A 145 -3.62 9.21 9.85
C PRO A 145 -2.48 8.20 9.61
N PHE A 146 -2.76 6.92 9.42
CA PHE A 146 -1.73 5.91 9.14
C PHE A 146 -1.23 5.99 7.69
N GLU A 147 0.08 6.21 7.54
CA GLU A 147 0.78 6.25 6.26
C GLU A 147 1.31 4.87 5.84
N ILE A 148 1.47 3.96 6.79
CA ILE A 148 1.84 2.57 6.54
C ILE A 148 0.99 1.67 7.43
N VAL A 149 0.20 0.81 6.79
CA VAL A 149 -0.48 -0.33 7.39
C VAL A 149 -0.15 -1.55 6.54
N ASP A 150 0.75 -2.39 7.05
CA ASP A 150 1.28 -3.55 6.35
C ASP A 150 1.13 -4.79 7.20
N VAL A 151 0.25 -5.69 6.74
CA VAL A 151 -0.12 -6.94 7.41
C VAL A 151 0.56 -8.17 6.81
N ALA A 152 1.34 -7.98 5.73
CA ALA A 152 1.97 -9.06 4.99
C ALA A 152 3.49 -8.95 4.98
N LEU A 153 4.07 -7.90 5.56
CA LEU A 153 5.51 -7.66 5.64
C LEU A 153 6.27 -8.91 6.08
N LYS A 154 5.87 -9.56 7.17
CA LYS A 154 6.58 -10.73 7.69
C LYS A 154 6.40 -12.00 6.83
N SER A 155 5.39 -12.03 5.98
CA SER A 155 5.02 -13.16 5.11
C SER A 155 5.51 -12.98 3.67
N GLN A 156 6.61 -12.27 3.45
CA GLN A 156 7.28 -12.22 2.16
C GLN A 156 8.29 -13.38 2.01
N PRO A 157 8.64 -13.79 0.77
CA PRO A 157 9.52 -14.93 0.50
C PRO A 157 10.99 -14.63 0.76
N TYR A 158 11.32 -14.39 2.03
CA TYR A 158 12.66 -14.08 2.51
C TYR A 158 13.63 -15.26 2.41
N GLN A 159 14.90 -14.99 2.13
CA GLN A 159 15.92 -16.01 1.92
C GLN A 159 17.02 -16.03 3.00
N ARG A 160 17.17 -14.95 3.78
CA ARG A 160 18.29 -14.73 4.71
C ARG A 160 17.83 -14.56 6.16
N GLY A 161 16.60 -14.97 6.48
CA GLY A 161 16.02 -14.86 7.81
C GLY A 161 15.53 -13.45 8.16
N GLU A 162 15.30 -12.59 7.15
CA GLU A 162 14.82 -11.22 7.32
C GLU A 162 13.56 -11.14 8.21
N ALA A 163 12.63 -12.09 8.04
CA ALA A 163 11.38 -12.18 8.81
C ALA A 163 11.56 -12.11 10.33
N SER A 164 12.71 -12.56 10.86
CA SER A 164 13.02 -12.52 12.29
C SER A 164 13.17 -11.08 12.84
N TYR A 165 13.47 -10.11 11.97
CA TYR A 165 13.60 -8.70 12.34
C TYR A 165 12.31 -7.90 12.18
N LEU A 166 11.25 -8.51 11.61
CA LEU A 166 10.04 -7.81 11.20
C LEU A 166 8.88 -8.10 12.16
N PRO A 167 8.04 -7.09 12.44
CA PRO A 167 6.81 -7.30 13.20
C PRO A 167 5.80 -8.07 12.35
N ALA A 168 4.81 -8.71 12.98
CA ALA A 168 3.72 -9.37 12.25
C ALA A 168 2.95 -8.36 11.38
N ALA A 169 2.51 -7.26 12.00
CA ALA A 169 1.96 -6.09 11.33
C ALA A 169 2.84 -4.87 11.60
N LEU A 170 2.97 -3.98 10.61
CA LEU A 170 3.53 -2.64 10.78
C LEU A 170 2.40 -1.62 10.61
N VAL A 171 2.16 -0.83 11.65
CA VAL A 171 1.19 0.28 11.62
C VAL A 171 1.91 1.55 12.07
N SER A 172 1.92 2.58 11.22
CA SER A 172 2.66 3.81 11.46
C SER A 172 1.94 5.03 10.90
N GLU A 173 1.77 6.06 11.74
CA GLU A 173 1.22 7.35 11.31
C GLU A 173 2.16 8.11 10.37
N ALA A 174 3.47 7.88 10.46
CA ALA A 174 4.47 8.33 9.52
C ALA A 174 5.85 7.84 9.95
N GLY A 175 6.76 7.79 8.98
CA GLY A 175 8.19 7.68 9.21
C GLY A 175 8.93 9.01 9.04
N ARG A 176 10.25 8.92 8.93
CA ARG A 176 11.06 10.00 8.37
C ARG A 176 10.77 10.08 6.86
N PRO A 177 10.33 11.23 6.31
CA PRO A 177 10.17 11.36 4.85
C PRO A 177 11.51 11.13 4.14
N ILE A 178 11.46 10.42 3.01
CA ILE A 178 12.63 10.13 2.19
C ILE A 178 12.38 10.45 0.71
N LYS A 179 13.46 10.66 -0.03
CA LYS A 179 13.47 10.67 -1.49
C LYS A 179 14.21 9.42 -1.94
N PRO A 180 13.50 8.36 -2.38
CA PRO A 180 14.16 7.13 -2.74
C PRO A 180 15.07 7.31 -3.95
N GLU A 181 16.20 6.62 -3.94
CA GLU A 181 17.15 6.63 -5.05
C GLU A 181 16.83 5.54 -6.09
N ALA A 182 17.51 5.57 -7.25
CA ALA A 182 17.28 4.60 -8.30
C ALA A 182 17.45 3.14 -7.85
N HIS A 183 18.41 2.84 -6.97
CA HIS A 183 18.67 1.49 -6.47
C HIS A 183 17.57 0.93 -5.55
N GLU A 184 16.67 1.79 -5.08
CA GLU A 184 15.52 1.38 -4.26
C GLU A 184 14.33 0.97 -5.15
N TYR A 185 14.17 1.57 -6.33
CA TYR A 185 13.12 1.21 -7.29
C TYR A 185 13.54 0.15 -8.30
N VAL A 186 14.82 0.16 -8.70
CA VAL A 186 15.33 -0.56 -9.87
C VAL A 186 16.36 -1.58 -9.43
N SER A 187 16.24 -2.81 -9.95
CA SER A 187 17.14 -3.88 -9.58
C SER A 187 18.59 -3.64 -9.97
N ALA A 188 19.49 -4.23 -9.18
CA ALA A 188 20.92 -4.11 -9.39
C ALA A 188 21.33 -4.60 -10.79
N GLU A 189 20.63 -5.59 -11.34
CA GLU A 189 20.89 -6.11 -12.68
C GLU A 189 20.53 -5.10 -13.77
N ILE A 190 19.38 -4.45 -13.68
CA ILE A 190 18.99 -3.38 -14.63
C ILE A 190 19.98 -2.22 -14.54
N ILE A 191 20.36 -1.82 -13.32
CA ILE A 191 21.37 -0.76 -13.11
C ILE A 191 22.71 -1.16 -13.76
N ALA A 192 23.19 -2.39 -13.55
CA ALA A 192 24.44 -2.84 -14.14
C ALA A 192 24.39 -2.86 -15.68
N ARG A 193 23.28 -3.31 -16.27
CA ARG A 193 23.06 -3.29 -17.72
C ARG A 193 23.08 -1.87 -18.29
N GLU A 194 22.40 -0.93 -17.63
CA GLU A 194 22.39 0.47 -18.07
C GLU A 194 23.77 1.13 -17.92
N TYR A 195 24.54 0.76 -16.90
CA TYR A 195 25.92 1.24 -16.73
C TYR A 195 26.82 0.72 -17.83
N ALA A 196 26.76 -0.58 -18.13
CA ALA A 196 27.53 -1.19 -19.22
C ALA A 196 27.21 -0.54 -20.58
N ARG A 197 25.96 -0.15 -20.80
CA ARG A 197 25.52 0.50 -22.04
C ARG A 197 25.95 1.96 -22.17
N ARG A 198 25.93 2.73 -21.07
CA ARG A 198 26.11 4.20 -21.11
C ARG A 198 27.44 4.69 -20.53
N GLY A 199 28.20 3.81 -19.88
CA GLY A 199 29.42 4.14 -19.11
C GLY A 199 29.15 4.97 -17.84
N THR A 200 27.91 5.37 -17.58
CA THR A 200 27.49 6.19 -16.43
C THR A 200 26.06 5.87 -16.04
N ILE A 201 25.71 6.04 -14.76
CA ILE A 201 24.33 5.92 -14.26
C ILE A 201 23.82 7.29 -13.85
N SER A 202 22.64 7.64 -14.37
CA SER A 202 21.91 8.81 -13.90
C SER A 202 21.28 8.50 -12.53
N ARG A 203 21.37 9.46 -11.60
CA ARG A 203 20.66 9.38 -10.31
C ARG A 203 19.15 9.20 -10.48
N ASP A 204 18.61 9.71 -11.59
CA ASP A 204 17.18 9.70 -11.91
C ASP A 204 16.81 8.54 -12.85
N LEU A 205 17.60 7.46 -12.89
CA LEU A 205 17.36 6.32 -13.79
C LEU A 205 15.93 5.77 -13.67
N HIS A 206 15.39 5.69 -12.46
CA HIS A 206 14.01 5.25 -12.20
C HIS A 206 12.96 6.13 -12.89
N PHE A 207 13.18 7.45 -13.02
CA PHE A 207 12.31 8.34 -13.79
C PHE A 207 12.53 8.24 -15.30
N GLN A 208 13.69 7.78 -15.75
CA GLN A 208 13.92 7.50 -17.18
C GLN A 208 13.24 6.19 -17.59
N ILE A 209 13.25 5.19 -16.71
CA ILE A 209 12.54 3.92 -16.90
C ILE A 209 11.03 4.13 -16.85
N ALA A 210 10.55 4.88 -15.86
CA ALA A 210 9.13 5.17 -15.68
C ALA A 210 8.88 6.66 -15.39
N PRO A 211 8.69 7.48 -16.45
CA PRO A 211 8.46 8.91 -16.28
C PRO A 211 7.24 9.27 -15.42
N ALA A 212 6.20 8.44 -15.41
CA ALA A 212 5.01 8.63 -14.58
C ALA A 212 5.32 8.63 -13.07
N LEU A 213 6.38 7.92 -12.65
CA LEU A 213 6.82 7.87 -11.25
C LEU A 213 7.21 9.25 -10.71
N LYS A 214 7.64 10.17 -11.58
CA LYS A 214 7.94 11.56 -11.18
C LYS A 214 6.68 12.28 -10.70
N THR A 215 5.56 12.06 -11.36
CA THR A 215 4.27 12.64 -10.96
C THR A 215 3.82 12.03 -9.64
N VAL A 216 3.85 10.70 -9.53
CA VAL A 216 3.46 9.97 -8.31
C VAL A 216 4.27 10.41 -7.09
N THR A 217 5.61 10.35 -7.16
CA THR A 217 6.49 10.63 -6.01
C THR A 217 6.49 12.11 -5.61
N SER A 218 5.99 13.00 -6.46
CA SER A 218 5.74 14.40 -6.10
C SER A 218 4.49 14.62 -5.24
N ARG A 219 3.61 13.62 -5.17
CA ARG A 219 2.29 13.69 -4.52
C ARG A 219 2.13 12.72 -3.37
N PHE A 220 2.73 11.54 -3.48
CA PHE A 220 2.68 10.53 -2.45
C PHE A 220 4.05 10.42 -1.77
N PRO A 221 4.12 10.65 -0.44
CA PRO A 221 5.37 10.61 0.29
C PRO A 221 5.90 9.18 0.38
N SER A 222 7.23 9.07 0.39
CA SER A 222 7.94 7.84 0.74
C SER A 222 8.51 7.95 2.14
N TRP A 223 8.62 6.84 2.84
CA TRP A 223 8.84 6.82 4.29
C TRP A 223 9.95 5.87 4.69
N GLU A 224 10.76 6.29 5.65
CA GLU A 224 11.64 5.42 6.41
C GLU A 224 11.10 5.24 7.83
N VAL A 225 10.89 3.99 8.24
CA VAL A 225 10.35 3.63 9.56
C VAL A 225 11.28 2.61 10.22
N SER A 226 11.47 2.75 11.53
CA SER A 226 12.15 1.76 12.35
C SER A 226 11.16 0.74 12.89
N ALA A 227 11.47 -0.55 12.73
CA ALA A 227 10.72 -1.65 13.32
C ALA A 227 11.68 -2.52 14.14
N GLY A 228 11.77 -2.26 15.44
CA GLY A 228 12.78 -2.88 16.30
C GLY A 228 14.19 -2.53 15.82
N LYS A 229 14.94 -3.54 15.36
CA LYS A 229 16.30 -3.36 14.79
C LYS A 229 16.30 -3.19 13.26
N ALA A 230 15.16 -3.39 12.60
CA ALA A 230 15.04 -3.19 11.17
C ALA A 230 14.78 -1.71 10.84
N THR A 231 15.39 -1.24 9.76
CA THR A 231 15.03 0.00 9.06
C THR A 231 14.32 -0.38 7.78
N LEU A 232 13.11 0.14 7.61
CA LEU A 232 12.24 -0.15 6.48
C LEU A 232 12.06 1.12 5.68
N ARG A 233 12.32 1.06 4.38
CA ARG A 233 12.19 2.20 3.45
C ARG A 233 11.15 1.87 2.41
N TYR A 234 9.97 2.47 2.56
CA TYR A 234 8.82 2.34 1.67
C TYR A 234 8.88 3.43 0.60
N ALA A 235 9.11 3.02 -0.64
CA ALA A 235 9.26 3.90 -1.79
C ALA A 235 7.99 3.82 -2.66
N VAL A 236 7.15 4.86 -2.65
CA VAL A 236 5.85 4.82 -3.35
C VAL A 236 6.03 4.85 -4.87
N GLY A 237 5.46 3.85 -5.54
CA GLY A 237 5.43 3.70 -6.99
C GLY A 237 4.12 4.13 -7.65
N GLY A 238 3.01 4.09 -6.91
CA GLY A 238 1.68 4.44 -7.39
C GLY A 238 0.59 4.03 -6.42
N VAL A 239 -0.66 4.14 -6.87
CA VAL A 239 -1.84 3.63 -6.17
C VAL A 239 -2.33 2.36 -6.85
N THR A 240 -2.90 1.46 -6.06
CA THR A 240 -3.68 0.32 -6.53
C THR A 240 -4.94 0.20 -5.69
N LEU A 241 -6.03 -0.21 -6.30
CA LEU A 241 -7.34 -0.36 -5.66
C LEU A 241 -7.87 -1.76 -5.91
N SER A 242 -8.78 -2.19 -5.04
CA SER A 242 -9.46 -3.47 -5.17
C SER A 242 -10.42 -3.43 -6.35
N ASP A 243 -10.49 -4.53 -7.10
CA ASP A 243 -11.46 -4.75 -8.17
C ASP A 243 -12.80 -5.32 -7.67
N GLY A 244 -12.82 -5.94 -6.48
CA GLY A 244 -14.04 -6.34 -5.79
C GLY A 244 -14.87 -5.13 -5.34
N ALA A 245 -16.20 -5.19 -5.46
CA ALA A 245 -17.07 -4.13 -4.98
C ALA A 245 -17.18 -4.14 -3.45
N THR A 246 -17.22 -5.34 -2.86
CA THR A 246 -17.33 -5.59 -1.41
C THR A 246 -16.21 -6.52 -0.94
N VAL A 247 -16.06 -6.67 0.39
CA VAL A 247 -15.12 -7.66 0.96
C VAL A 247 -15.45 -9.10 0.54
N TYR A 248 -16.72 -9.39 0.24
CA TYR A 248 -17.18 -10.72 -0.19
C TYR A 248 -16.82 -11.04 -1.64
N ASP A 249 -16.51 -10.02 -2.45
CA ASP A 249 -16.07 -10.21 -3.84
C ASP A 249 -14.57 -10.53 -3.95
N ILE A 250 -13.82 -10.41 -2.85
CA ILE A 250 -12.38 -10.73 -2.80
C ILE A 250 -12.20 -12.25 -2.66
N THR A 251 -12.19 -12.93 -3.81
CA THR A 251 -12.08 -14.39 -3.91
C THR A 251 -10.77 -14.87 -4.52
N SER A 252 -9.81 -13.98 -4.79
CA SER A 252 -8.52 -14.33 -5.42
C SER A 252 -7.69 -15.32 -4.60
N ARG A 253 -7.87 -15.31 -3.27
CA ARG A 253 -7.13 -16.13 -2.31
C ARG A 253 -7.99 -16.46 -1.09
N THR A 254 -7.68 -17.59 -0.46
CA THR A 254 -8.22 -17.98 0.85
C THR A 254 -7.15 -17.94 1.92
N TRP A 255 -7.56 -17.68 3.16
CA TRP A 255 -6.73 -17.55 4.37
C TRP A 255 -7.21 -18.55 5.43
N ASN A 256 -6.40 -19.56 5.72
CA ASN A 256 -6.78 -20.71 6.56
C ASN A 256 -8.12 -21.33 6.11
N GLY A 257 -8.31 -21.45 4.79
CA GLY A 257 -9.51 -21.99 4.16
C GLY A 257 -10.73 -21.04 4.13
N ARG A 258 -10.58 -19.77 4.51
CA ARG A 258 -11.65 -18.76 4.48
C ARG A 258 -11.42 -17.74 3.36
N SER A 259 -12.48 -17.35 2.68
CA SER A 259 -12.50 -16.14 1.84
C SER A 259 -12.28 -14.88 2.68
N ALA A 260 -12.03 -13.73 2.03
CA ALA A 260 -11.89 -12.45 2.73
C ALA A 260 -13.15 -12.08 3.54
N GLY A 261 -14.34 -12.26 2.96
CA GLY A 261 -15.61 -12.01 3.65
C GLY A 261 -15.82 -12.92 4.87
N GLU A 262 -15.54 -14.22 4.74
CA GLU A 262 -15.62 -15.15 5.89
C GLU A 262 -14.59 -14.83 6.97
N LEU A 263 -13.39 -14.38 6.58
CA LEU A 263 -12.37 -13.94 7.53
C LEU A 263 -12.83 -12.69 8.29
N TYR A 264 -13.48 -11.77 7.58
CA TYR A 264 -14.03 -10.56 8.17
C TYR A 264 -15.11 -10.88 9.22
N ASP A 265 -16.09 -11.69 8.83
CA ASP A 265 -17.24 -12.04 9.67
C ASP A 265 -16.85 -12.89 10.88
N HIS A 266 -15.98 -13.88 10.68
CA HIS A 266 -15.71 -14.89 11.70
C HIS A 266 -14.51 -14.57 12.60
N ILE A 267 -13.59 -13.69 12.17
CA ILE A 267 -12.36 -13.41 12.91
C ILE A 267 -12.23 -11.92 13.23
N VAL A 268 -12.37 -11.05 12.23
CA VAL A 268 -12.11 -9.61 12.42
C VAL A 268 -13.22 -8.95 13.24
N LEU A 269 -14.49 -9.07 12.86
CA LEU A 269 -15.61 -8.44 13.59
C LEU A 269 -15.70 -8.89 15.06
N PRO A 270 -15.56 -10.19 15.39
CA PRO A 270 -15.49 -10.64 16.79
C PRO A 270 -14.34 -10.00 17.57
N ALA A 271 -13.15 -9.89 16.96
CA ALA A 271 -11.98 -9.29 17.61
C ALA A 271 -12.14 -7.77 17.83
N LEU A 272 -12.80 -7.05 16.92
CA LEU A 272 -13.12 -5.64 17.11
C LEU A 272 -14.13 -5.40 18.23
N SER A 273 -15.04 -6.35 18.44
CA SER A 273 -16.10 -6.29 19.45
C SER A 273 -15.63 -6.75 20.84
N ALA A 274 -14.46 -7.40 20.93
CA ALA A 274 -13.95 -7.93 22.19
C ALA A 274 -13.47 -6.81 23.14
N PRO A 275 -13.70 -6.94 24.47
CA PRO A 275 -13.13 -6.01 25.43
C PRO A 275 -11.59 -6.04 25.38
N PRO A 276 -10.90 -4.92 25.66
CA PRO A 276 -9.44 -4.90 25.72
C PRO A 276 -8.92 -5.96 26.72
N GLY A 277 -8.08 -6.89 26.25
CA GLY A 277 -7.40 -7.89 27.10
C GLY A 277 -8.02 -9.29 27.16
N ALA A 278 -9.00 -9.61 26.33
CA ALA A 278 -9.47 -10.99 26.13
C ALA A 278 -8.69 -11.66 24.98
N SER A 279 -7.42 -11.97 25.21
CA SER A 279 -6.59 -12.82 24.33
C SER A 279 -5.60 -13.61 25.16
#